data_AF-A0A9E4ZEC1-F1
#
_entry.id   AF-A0A9E4ZEC1-F1
#
_cell.length_a   1.000
_cell.length_b   1.000
_cell.length_c   1.000
_cell.angle_alpha   90.00
_cell.angle_beta   90.00
_cell.angle_gamma   90.00
#
_symmetry.space_group_name_H-M   'P 1'
#
loop_
_entity.id
_entity.type
_entity.pdbx_description
1 polymer ?
#
loop_
_entity_poly.entity_id
_entity_poly.type
_entity_poly.pdbx_seq_one_letter_code
_entity_poly.pdbx_strand_id
1 'polypeptide(L)'
;MEKETYLQIYQRANTLEDVDILAIEFEESTGVIAAILNQKTVSKVKRKMGQLQNKAKNFRYLWEKGMTINTLAQNNDVPATLMASVIIKELGYSKKHVLKNLSTLDNRRLAIEIEDATNSDHFFSPKAHALQVVKGKMGEDIIGKWLDHYKLGYSTEEDLRELGMQKTPDFFLDKTLYVDGTEIEWIESKAMFGDEKEHTYYFKKQFQHYERDYGTGMVIYWYGHLDTIEFEGNLIRDHTFYMDLDAKIDAEIDELLSSTL
;
A
#
# COMPACT_ATOMS: atom_id res chain seq x y z
N MET A 1 -8.63 -5.06 -14.71
CA MET A 1 -9.98 -5.06 -14.08
C MET A 1 -10.82 -3.94 -14.68
N GLU A 2 -12.00 -4.31 -15.16
CA GLU A 2 -12.96 -3.36 -15.73
C GLU A 2 -13.41 -2.33 -14.68
N LYS A 3 -13.53 -1.08 -15.12
CA LYS A 3 -13.82 0.05 -14.23
C LYS A 3 -15.15 -0.10 -13.50
N GLU A 4 -16.15 -0.68 -14.15
CA GLU A 4 -17.46 -0.93 -13.55
C GLU A 4 -17.37 -1.96 -12.41
N THR A 5 -16.67 -3.08 -12.63
CA THR A 5 -16.41 -4.10 -11.61
C THR A 5 -15.68 -3.50 -10.40
N TYR A 6 -14.62 -2.74 -10.66
CA TYR A 6 -13.89 -2.02 -9.61
C TYR A 6 -14.80 -1.09 -8.81
N LEU A 7 -15.67 -0.31 -9.46
CA LEU A 7 -16.57 0.61 -8.77
C LEU A 7 -17.59 -0.12 -7.89
N GLN A 8 -18.10 -1.27 -8.33
CA GLN A 8 -19.00 -2.09 -7.53
C GLN A 8 -18.31 -2.64 -6.28
N ILE A 9 -17.10 -3.20 -6.42
CA ILE A 9 -16.27 -3.65 -5.29
C ILE A 9 -15.98 -2.46 -4.37
N TYR A 10 -15.48 -1.34 -4.91
CA TYR A 10 -15.10 -0.16 -4.15
C TYR A 10 -16.28 0.42 -3.36
N GLN A 11 -17.50 0.40 -3.90
CA GLN A 11 -18.68 0.88 -3.15
C GLN A 11 -19.05 -0.05 -1.99
N ARG A 12 -18.89 -1.36 -2.18
CA ARG A 12 -19.38 -2.39 -1.25
C ARG A 12 -18.36 -2.84 -0.20
N ALA A 13 -17.06 -2.78 -0.51
CA ALA A 13 -15.99 -3.09 0.43
C ALA A 13 -15.89 -1.95 1.47
N ASN A 14 -16.49 -2.13 2.64
CA ASN A 14 -16.51 -1.12 3.70
C ASN A 14 -15.78 -1.58 4.97
N THR A 15 -15.72 -2.87 5.19
CA THR A 15 -15.17 -3.54 6.37
C THR A 15 -14.36 -4.76 5.96
N LEU A 16 -13.60 -5.34 6.89
CA LEU A 16 -12.82 -6.55 6.61
C LEU A 16 -13.73 -7.77 6.42
N GLU A 17 -14.89 -7.78 7.06
CA GLU A 17 -15.91 -8.82 6.92
C GLU A 17 -16.49 -8.89 5.50
N ASP A 18 -16.46 -7.78 4.76
CA ASP A 18 -16.89 -7.74 3.36
C ASP A 18 -15.89 -8.41 2.42
N VAL A 19 -14.63 -8.57 2.83
CA VAL A 19 -13.53 -9.01 1.95
C VAL A 19 -13.78 -10.41 1.40
N ASP A 20 -14.08 -11.38 2.26
CA ASP A 20 -14.26 -12.78 1.84
C ASP A 20 -15.52 -12.96 0.98
N ILE A 21 -16.60 -12.23 1.31
CA ILE A 21 -17.86 -12.27 0.58
C ILE A 21 -17.67 -11.72 -0.84
N LEU A 22 -17.03 -10.56 -0.95
CA LEU A 22 -16.79 -9.92 -2.25
C LEU A 22 -15.73 -10.66 -3.07
N ALA A 23 -14.74 -11.29 -2.44
CA ALA A 23 -13.76 -12.13 -3.12
C ALA A 23 -14.46 -13.29 -3.86
N ILE A 24 -15.38 -13.99 -3.18
CA ILE A 24 -16.16 -15.07 -3.79
C ILE A 24 -17.09 -14.53 -4.89
N GLU A 25 -17.79 -13.42 -4.63
CA GLU A 25 -18.79 -12.89 -5.57
C GLU A 25 -18.19 -12.37 -6.87
N PHE A 26 -17.02 -11.72 -6.80
CA PHE A 26 -16.34 -11.16 -7.96
C PHE A 26 -15.30 -12.11 -8.57
N GLU A 27 -15.17 -13.33 -8.03
CA GLU A 27 -14.15 -14.32 -8.44
C GLU A 27 -12.73 -13.75 -8.36
N GLU A 28 -12.45 -12.99 -7.31
CA GLU A 28 -11.18 -12.31 -7.07
C GLU A 28 -10.49 -12.84 -5.80
N SER A 29 -9.18 -12.64 -5.69
CA SER A 29 -8.47 -13.00 -4.44
C SER A 29 -8.85 -12.08 -3.27
N THR A 30 -8.80 -12.61 -2.05
CA THR A 30 -9.03 -11.82 -0.83
C THR A 30 -8.07 -10.64 -0.71
N GLY A 31 -6.82 -10.80 -1.15
CA GLY A 31 -5.83 -9.74 -1.20
C GLY A 31 -6.19 -8.61 -2.16
N VAL A 32 -6.76 -8.90 -3.34
CA VAL A 32 -7.24 -7.88 -4.29
C VAL A 32 -8.33 -7.03 -3.64
N ILE A 33 -9.34 -7.66 -3.05
CA ILE A 33 -10.43 -6.96 -2.38
C ILE A 33 -9.91 -6.16 -1.17
N ALA A 34 -9.02 -6.74 -0.37
CA ALA A 34 -8.40 -6.06 0.77
C ALA A 34 -7.55 -4.85 0.33
N ALA A 35 -6.86 -4.93 -0.81
CA ALA A 35 -6.09 -3.83 -1.37
C ALA A 35 -6.99 -2.67 -1.81
N ILE A 36 -8.12 -2.96 -2.47
CA ILE A 36 -9.13 -1.94 -2.85
C ILE A 36 -9.72 -1.29 -1.59
N LEU A 37 -10.07 -2.08 -0.58
CA LEU A 37 -10.57 -1.58 0.71
C LEU A 37 -9.53 -0.67 1.40
N ASN A 38 -8.26 -1.07 1.41
CA ASN A 38 -7.17 -0.27 1.96
C ASN A 38 -7.05 1.08 1.23
N GLN A 39 -7.03 1.07 -0.10
CA GLN A 39 -6.95 2.26 -0.94
C GLN A 39 -8.13 3.23 -0.71
N LYS A 40 -9.35 2.68 -0.60
CA LYS A 40 -10.57 3.44 -0.23
C LYS A 40 -10.39 4.10 1.13
N THR A 41 -9.92 3.35 2.12
CA THR A 41 -9.74 3.82 3.50
C THR A 41 -8.66 4.91 3.56
N VAL A 42 -7.50 4.70 2.94
CA VAL A 42 -6.43 5.69 2.80
C VAL A 42 -6.92 6.96 2.12
N SER A 43 -7.68 6.83 1.03
CA SER A 43 -8.25 7.98 0.33
C SER A 43 -9.25 8.76 1.20
N LYS A 44 -10.11 8.07 1.96
CA LYS A 44 -11.04 8.67 2.92
C LYS A 44 -10.30 9.43 4.01
N VAL A 45 -9.25 8.84 4.59
CA VAL A 45 -8.38 9.46 5.60
C VAL A 45 -7.70 10.71 5.05
N LYS A 46 -7.06 10.63 3.87
CA LYS A 46 -6.40 11.78 3.21
C LYS A 46 -7.36 12.98 3.06
N ARG A 47 -8.62 12.74 2.68
CA ARG A 47 -9.64 13.79 2.54
C ARG A 47 -10.07 14.40 3.87
N LYS A 48 -10.27 13.59 4.92
CA LYS A 48 -10.76 14.06 6.23
C LYS A 48 -9.67 14.70 7.09
N MET A 49 -8.40 14.35 6.88
CA MET A 49 -7.27 14.77 7.73
C MET A 49 -7.24 16.28 8.01
N GLY A 50 -7.36 17.13 7.00
CA GLY A 50 -7.33 18.59 7.19
C GLY A 50 -8.46 19.11 8.08
N GLN A 51 -9.67 18.58 7.90
CA GLN A 51 -10.83 18.94 8.73
C GLN A 51 -10.66 18.49 10.19
N LEU A 52 -10.07 17.30 10.40
CA LEU A 52 -9.79 16.80 11.75
C LEU A 52 -8.74 17.67 12.45
N GLN A 53 -7.66 18.04 11.75
CA GLN A 53 -6.62 18.90 12.29
C GLN A 53 -7.16 20.28 12.68
N ASN A 54 -8.09 20.84 11.90
CA ASN A 54 -8.75 22.11 12.25
C ASN A 54 -9.59 22.02 13.54
N LYS A 55 -10.09 20.83 13.88
CA LYS A 55 -10.89 20.55 15.08
C LYS A 55 -10.06 19.95 16.23
N ALA A 56 -8.73 19.88 16.10
CA ALA A 56 -7.86 19.18 17.04
C ALA A 56 -8.02 19.65 18.49
N LYS A 57 -8.08 20.96 18.73
CA LYS A 57 -8.36 21.57 20.04
C LYS A 57 -9.67 21.07 20.67
N ASN A 58 -10.72 20.94 19.86
CA ASN A 58 -12.01 20.45 20.34
C ASN A 58 -11.96 18.96 20.68
N PHE A 59 -11.28 18.14 19.86
CA PHE A 59 -11.10 16.72 20.17
C PHE A 59 -10.30 16.51 21.43
N ARG A 60 -9.21 17.26 21.63
CA ARG A 60 -8.47 17.28 22.89
C ARG A 60 -9.37 17.65 24.06
N TYR A 61 -10.17 18.71 23.95
CA TYR A 61 -11.09 19.13 25.01
C TYR A 61 -12.10 18.02 25.36
N LEU A 62 -12.75 17.41 24.36
CA LEU A 62 -13.71 16.31 24.58
C LEU A 62 -13.03 15.08 25.22
N TRP A 63 -11.80 14.80 24.81
CA TRP A 63 -11.00 13.74 25.41
C TRP A 63 -10.66 14.02 26.88
N GLU A 64 -10.23 15.24 27.21
CA GLU A 64 -10.00 15.68 28.58
C GLU A 64 -11.28 15.62 29.44
N LYS A 65 -12.46 15.77 28.83
CA LYS A 65 -13.77 15.59 29.48
C LYS A 65 -14.23 14.14 29.64
N GLY A 66 -13.42 13.17 29.21
CA GLY A 66 -13.66 11.74 29.44
C GLY A 66 -14.09 10.95 28.21
N MET A 67 -14.27 11.58 27.04
CA MET A 67 -14.54 10.83 25.81
C MET A 67 -13.29 10.06 25.37
N THR A 68 -13.42 8.81 24.91
CA THR A 68 -12.28 8.02 24.47
C THR A 68 -11.88 8.34 23.02
N ILE A 69 -10.63 8.05 22.65
CA ILE A 69 -10.14 8.13 21.27
C ILE A 69 -11.04 7.31 20.33
N ASN A 70 -11.43 6.09 20.73
CA ASN A 70 -12.29 5.22 19.92
C ASN A 70 -13.67 5.83 19.68
N THR A 71 -14.32 6.38 20.72
CA THR A 71 -15.60 7.06 20.56
C THR A 71 -15.48 8.29 19.66
N LEU A 72 -14.42 9.08 19.82
CA LEU A 72 -14.16 10.23 18.95
C LEU A 72 -13.96 9.79 17.49
N ALA A 73 -13.22 8.71 17.26
CA ALA A 73 -12.97 8.16 15.93
C ALA A 73 -14.26 7.68 15.26
N GLN A 74 -15.07 6.90 15.98
CA GLN A 74 -16.38 6.42 15.53
C GLN A 74 -17.33 7.58 15.18
N ASN A 75 -17.44 8.58 16.06
CA ASN A 75 -18.31 9.75 15.84
C ASN A 75 -17.91 10.60 14.62
N ASN A 76 -16.66 10.47 14.15
CA ASN A 76 -16.16 11.20 12.99
C ASN A 76 -15.97 10.30 11.76
N ASP A 77 -16.29 9.01 11.88
CA ASP A 77 -16.18 8.00 10.82
C ASP A 77 -14.73 7.97 10.26
N VAL A 78 -13.78 7.79 11.16
CA VAL A 78 -12.34 7.71 10.87
C VAL A 78 -11.67 6.60 11.69
N PRO A 79 -10.51 6.07 11.23
CA PRO A 79 -9.75 5.09 12.01
C PRO A 79 -9.27 5.66 13.35
N ALA A 80 -9.21 4.80 14.37
CA ALA A 80 -8.82 5.19 15.73
C ALA A 80 -7.39 5.73 15.80
N THR A 81 -6.43 5.15 15.06
CA THR A 81 -5.05 5.65 15.06
C THR A 81 -4.92 7.03 14.43
N LEU A 82 -5.82 7.38 13.50
CA LEU A 82 -5.88 8.73 12.94
C LEU A 82 -6.32 9.73 13.99
N MET A 83 -7.42 9.44 14.70
CA MET A 83 -7.90 10.29 15.79
C MET A 83 -6.84 10.43 16.89
N ALA A 84 -6.19 9.32 17.26
CA ALA A 84 -5.06 9.33 18.18
C ALA A 84 -3.95 10.26 17.70
N SER A 85 -3.58 10.21 16.42
CA SER A 85 -2.52 11.06 15.85
C SER A 85 -2.84 12.56 15.93
N VAL A 86 -4.12 12.93 15.77
CA VAL A 86 -4.59 14.32 15.90
C VAL A 86 -4.46 14.79 17.35
N ILE A 87 -4.90 13.97 18.30
CA ILE A 87 -4.82 14.29 19.74
C ILE A 87 -3.36 14.33 20.21
N ILE A 88 -2.53 13.35 19.85
CA ILE A 88 -1.09 13.31 20.15
C ILE A 88 -0.41 14.61 19.69
N LYS A 89 -0.68 15.03 18.46
CA LYS A 89 -0.10 16.25 17.88
C LYS A 89 -0.57 17.51 18.62
N GLU A 90 -1.86 17.58 18.96
CA GLU A 90 -2.44 18.71 19.72
C GLU A 90 -1.90 18.79 21.16
N LEU A 91 -1.53 17.65 21.75
CA LEU A 91 -0.83 17.57 23.03
C LEU A 91 0.66 17.97 22.95
N GLY A 92 1.17 18.24 21.73
CA GLY A 92 2.56 18.64 21.51
C GLY A 92 3.54 17.47 21.37
N TYR A 93 3.05 16.23 21.30
CA TYR A 93 3.90 15.06 21.15
C TYR A 93 4.13 14.69 19.68
N SER A 94 5.27 14.04 19.43
CA SER A 94 5.53 13.37 18.15
C SER A 94 4.92 11.96 18.15
N LYS A 95 4.21 11.58 17.08
CA LYS A 95 3.67 10.21 16.88
C LYS A 95 4.75 9.14 17.07
N LYS A 96 5.92 9.34 16.46
CA LYS A 96 7.05 8.39 16.55
C LYS A 96 7.58 8.27 17.98
N HIS A 97 7.64 9.37 18.70
CA HIS A 97 8.10 9.37 20.10
C HIS A 97 7.10 8.64 20.98
N VAL A 98 5.80 8.92 20.85
CA VAL A 98 4.75 8.29 21.67
C VAL A 98 4.69 6.79 21.44
N LEU A 99 4.65 6.33 20.18
CA LEU A 99 4.60 4.90 19.87
C LEU A 99 5.82 4.12 20.40
N LYS A 100 7.00 4.76 20.48
CA LYS A 100 8.21 4.13 21.05
C LYS A 100 8.24 4.11 22.57
N ASN A 101 7.53 5.02 23.23
CA ASN A 101 7.62 5.26 24.68
C ASN A 101 6.27 5.08 25.37
N LEU A 102 5.36 4.30 24.79
CA LEU A 102 4.01 4.02 25.30
C LEU A 102 4.02 3.55 26.76
N SER A 103 4.92 2.62 27.10
CA SER A 103 5.02 2.02 28.44
C SER A 103 5.52 3.00 29.51
N THR A 104 6.27 4.02 29.11
CA THR A 104 6.90 5.02 29.99
C THR A 104 6.20 6.39 29.92
N LEU A 105 5.07 6.49 29.24
CA LEU A 105 4.36 7.74 29.06
C LEU A 105 3.64 8.13 30.36
N ASP A 106 3.87 9.36 30.85
CA ASP A 106 3.28 9.85 32.11
C ASP A 106 1.75 9.78 32.10
N ASN A 107 1.14 10.09 30.97
CA ASN A 107 -0.31 10.00 30.81
C ASN A 107 -0.74 8.57 30.51
N ARG A 108 -0.98 7.79 31.57
CA ARG A 108 -1.41 6.38 31.47
C ARG A 108 -2.67 6.17 30.65
N ARG A 109 -3.66 7.07 30.76
CA ARG A 109 -4.89 6.99 29.96
C ARG A 109 -4.59 7.11 28.47
N LEU A 110 -3.76 8.09 28.09
CA LEU A 110 -3.35 8.26 26.70
C LEU A 110 -2.61 7.02 26.17
N ALA A 111 -1.73 6.43 26.98
CA ALA A 111 -1.01 5.21 26.58
C ALA A 111 -1.96 4.04 26.28
N ILE A 112 -2.89 3.76 27.19
CA ILE A 112 -3.89 2.69 27.03
C ILE A 112 -4.76 2.95 25.80
N GLU A 113 -5.32 4.15 25.64
CA GLU A 113 -6.20 4.44 24.51
C GLU A 113 -5.46 4.45 23.15
N ILE A 114 -4.15 4.73 23.13
CA ILE A 114 -3.34 4.59 21.91
C ILE A 114 -3.08 3.11 21.59
N GLU A 115 -2.82 2.29 22.60
CA GLU A 115 -2.68 0.84 22.42
C GLU A 115 -3.98 0.23 21.89
N ASP A 116 -5.12 0.56 22.50
CA ASP A 116 -6.45 0.16 22.02
C ASP A 116 -6.71 0.63 20.58
N ALA A 117 -6.44 1.90 20.28
CA ALA A 117 -6.58 2.44 18.93
C ALA A 117 -5.69 1.70 17.92
N THR A 118 -4.46 1.34 18.32
CA THR A 118 -3.51 0.62 17.48
C THR A 118 -3.93 -0.82 17.22
N ASN A 119 -4.45 -1.50 18.25
CA ASN A 119 -4.92 -2.89 18.14
C ASN A 119 -6.21 -3.01 17.33
N SER A 120 -7.04 -1.97 17.31
CA SER A 120 -8.29 -1.94 16.53
C SER A 120 -8.13 -1.50 15.07
N ASP A 121 -6.96 -0.99 14.68
CA ASP A 121 -6.74 -0.42 13.35
C ASP A 121 -5.96 -1.37 12.44
N HIS A 122 -6.67 -1.94 11.48
CA HIS A 122 -6.12 -2.89 10.51
C HIS A 122 -5.41 -2.22 9.32
N PHE A 123 -5.46 -0.90 9.19
CA PHE A 123 -4.97 -0.19 7.99
C PHE A 123 -3.78 0.73 8.27
N PHE A 124 -3.73 1.35 9.44
CA PHE A 124 -2.73 2.38 9.80
C PHE A 124 -1.92 2.06 11.06
N SER A 125 -2.11 0.88 11.65
CA SER A 125 -1.30 0.42 12.77
C SER A 125 0.14 0.11 12.34
N PRO A 126 1.11 0.08 13.27
CA PRO A 126 2.47 -0.38 12.99
C PRO A 126 2.50 -1.81 12.41
N LYS A 127 1.56 -2.67 12.81
CA LYS A 127 1.41 -4.03 12.28
C LYS A 127 1.01 -4.00 10.80
N ALA A 128 0.00 -3.22 10.43
CA ALA A 128 -0.42 -3.03 9.04
C ALA A 128 0.72 -2.49 8.17
N HIS A 129 1.49 -1.52 8.70
CA HIS A 129 2.68 -1.01 8.01
C HIS A 129 3.78 -2.06 7.84
N ALA A 130 4.05 -2.86 8.87
CA ALA A 130 5.04 -3.94 8.77
C ALA A 130 4.62 -4.99 7.74
N LEU A 131 3.33 -5.34 7.69
CA LEU A 131 2.80 -6.28 6.70
C LEU A 131 2.92 -5.73 5.27
N GLN A 132 2.65 -4.45 5.07
CA GLN A 132 2.84 -3.81 3.76
C GLN A 132 4.30 -3.86 3.28
N VAL A 133 5.27 -3.73 4.20
CA VAL A 133 6.70 -3.87 3.87
C VAL A 133 7.01 -5.32 3.48
N VAL A 134 6.49 -6.30 4.22
CA VAL A 134 6.65 -7.73 3.88
C VAL A 134 6.07 -8.03 2.50
N LYS A 135 4.85 -7.57 2.21
CA LYS A 135 4.21 -7.74 0.90
C LYS A 135 5.00 -7.11 -0.24
N GLY A 136 5.54 -5.90 -0.02
CA GLY A 136 6.44 -5.25 -0.98
C GLY A 136 7.64 -6.14 -1.30
N LYS A 137 8.28 -6.67 -0.24
CA LYS A 137 9.45 -7.52 -0.39
C LYS A 137 9.13 -8.86 -1.05
N MET A 138 8.00 -9.49 -0.72
CA MET A 138 7.53 -10.70 -1.39
C MET A 138 7.37 -10.48 -2.91
N GLY A 139 6.75 -9.36 -3.31
CA GLY A 139 6.61 -9.01 -4.72
C GLY A 139 7.95 -8.85 -5.43
N GLU A 140 8.90 -8.13 -4.83
CA GLU A 140 10.27 -8.03 -5.37
C GLU A 140 10.95 -9.41 -5.48
N ASP A 141 10.84 -10.24 -4.44
CA ASP A 141 11.49 -11.55 -4.41
C ASP A 141 10.93 -12.49 -5.49
N ILE A 142 9.63 -12.39 -5.81
CA ILE A 142 9.02 -13.13 -6.93
C ILE A 142 9.63 -12.69 -8.27
N ILE A 143 9.78 -11.37 -8.50
CA ILE A 143 10.39 -10.83 -9.73
C ILE A 143 11.84 -11.28 -9.84
N GLY A 144 12.61 -11.21 -8.75
CA GLY A 144 14.00 -11.65 -8.72
C GLY A 144 14.15 -13.13 -9.10
N LYS A 145 13.32 -14.01 -8.50
CA LYS A 145 13.30 -15.44 -8.84
C LYS A 145 12.94 -15.69 -10.30
N TRP A 146 12.00 -14.93 -10.85
CA TRP A 146 11.64 -15.02 -12.25
C TRP A 146 12.82 -14.59 -13.15
N LEU A 147 13.46 -13.45 -12.88
CA LEU A 147 14.64 -13.00 -13.61
C LEU A 147 15.77 -14.04 -13.56
N ASP A 148 16.04 -14.60 -12.37
CA ASP A 148 17.04 -15.64 -12.15
C ASP A 148 16.73 -16.93 -12.92
N HIS A 149 15.45 -17.36 -12.93
CA HIS A 149 14.99 -18.53 -13.67
C HIS A 149 15.33 -18.40 -15.16
N TYR A 150 15.08 -17.23 -15.74
CA TYR A 150 15.40 -16.92 -17.14
C TYR A 150 16.85 -16.48 -17.38
N LYS A 151 17.68 -16.43 -16.34
CA LYS A 151 19.09 -16.00 -16.38
C LYS A 151 19.24 -14.59 -16.96
N LEU A 152 18.31 -13.71 -16.62
CA LEU A 152 18.34 -12.30 -16.97
C LEU A 152 19.16 -11.58 -15.90
N GLY A 153 20.24 -10.90 -16.31
CA GLY A 153 21.05 -10.09 -15.41
C GLY A 153 20.33 -8.79 -15.05
N TYR A 154 20.46 -8.36 -13.80
CA TYR A 154 19.85 -7.14 -13.30
C TYR A 154 20.62 -6.55 -12.12
N SER A 155 20.41 -5.27 -11.86
CA SER A 155 20.81 -4.55 -10.65
C SER A 155 19.57 -4.21 -9.82
N THR A 156 19.62 -4.45 -8.52
CA THR A 156 18.57 -4.09 -7.57
C THR A 156 18.63 -2.62 -7.17
N GLU A 157 17.59 -2.15 -6.48
CA GLU A 157 17.60 -0.82 -5.84
C GLU A 157 18.83 -0.60 -4.94
N GLU A 158 19.25 -1.63 -4.20
CA GLU A 158 20.41 -1.59 -3.31
C GLU A 158 21.71 -1.39 -4.12
N ASP A 159 21.91 -2.19 -5.18
CA ASP A 159 23.07 -2.09 -6.06
C ASP A 159 23.19 -0.69 -6.70
N LEU A 160 22.08 -0.16 -7.19
CA LEU A 160 22.04 1.17 -7.83
C LEU A 160 22.33 2.29 -6.82
N ARG A 161 21.86 2.16 -5.57
CA ARG A 161 22.14 3.13 -4.49
C ARG A 161 23.60 3.10 -4.06
N GLU A 162 24.25 1.94 -4.03
CA GLU A 162 25.69 1.84 -3.78
C GLU A 162 26.52 2.57 -4.85
N LEU A 163 26.01 2.62 -6.09
CA LEU A 163 26.58 3.41 -7.19
C LEU A 163 26.27 4.91 -7.11
N GLY A 164 25.54 5.36 -6.07
CA GLY A 164 25.21 6.77 -5.84
C GLY A 164 23.96 7.26 -6.56
N MET A 165 23.16 6.37 -7.14
CA MET A 165 21.89 6.72 -7.78
C MET A 165 20.83 7.05 -6.72
N GLN A 166 20.07 8.12 -6.92
CA GLN A 166 19.07 8.58 -5.94
C GLN A 166 17.64 8.12 -6.22
N LYS A 167 17.29 7.96 -7.50
CA LYS A 167 15.97 7.49 -7.95
C LYS A 167 16.20 6.25 -8.79
N THR A 168 15.78 5.13 -8.26
CA THR A 168 16.14 3.81 -8.74
C THR A 168 14.88 2.97 -8.85
N PRO A 169 14.64 2.28 -9.98
CA PRO A 169 13.63 1.25 -10.03
C PRO A 169 14.04 0.09 -9.11
N ASP A 170 13.09 -0.81 -8.80
CA ASP A 170 13.38 -2.00 -8.00
C ASP A 170 14.37 -2.94 -8.72
N PHE A 171 14.25 -3.02 -10.06
CA PHE A 171 15.12 -3.79 -10.94
C PHE A 171 15.49 -2.96 -12.17
N PHE A 172 16.78 -2.85 -12.46
CA PHE A 172 17.31 -2.36 -13.73
C PHE A 172 17.99 -3.52 -14.47
N LEU A 173 17.62 -3.75 -15.73
CA LEU A 173 18.03 -4.94 -16.48
C LEU A 173 19.36 -4.72 -17.20
N ASP A 174 20.25 -5.71 -17.19
CA ASP A 174 21.53 -5.65 -17.92
C ASP A 174 21.34 -5.68 -19.44
N LYS A 175 20.20 -6.21 -19.88
CA LYS A 175 19.79 -6.33 -21.28
C LYS A 175 18.29 -6.08 -21.40
N THR A 176 17.91 -5.45 -22.51
CA THR A 176 16.52 -5.25 -22.91
C THR A 176 15.75 -6.56 -22.92
N LEU A 177 14.64 -6.59 -22.17
CA LEU A 177 13.66 -7.65 -22.18
C LEU A 177 12.51 -7.26 -23.11
N TYR A 178 12.02 -8.20 -23.93
CA TYR A 178 10.85 -7.96 -24.77
C TYR A 178 9.62 -8.61 -24.15
N VAL A 179 8.67 -7.79 -23.70
CA VAL A 179 7.37 -8.24 -23.17
C VAL A 179 6.28 -7.70 -24.08
N ASP A 180 5.45 -8.59 -24.66
CA ASP A 180 4.34 -8.21 -25.55
C ASP A 180 4.74 -7.22 -26.66
N GLY A 181 5.96 -7.40 -27.21
CA GLY A 181 6.53 -6.54 -28.25
C GLY A 181 7.09 -5.20 -27.77
N THR A 182 7.11 -4.95 -26.45
CA THR A 182 7.65 -3.73 -25.83
C THR A 182 9.03 -4.01 -25.23
N GLU A 183 9.97 -3.08 -25.44
CA GLU A 183 11.31 -3.10 -24.86
C GLU A 183 11.26 -2.64 -23.40
N ILE A 184 11.75 -3.47 -22.48
CA ILE A 184 11.74 -3.23 -21.05
C ILE A 184 13.20 -3.19 -20.56
N GLU A 185 13.58 -2.07 -19.94
CA GLU A 185 14.90 -1.83 -19.34
C GLU A 185 14.84 -1.85 -17.81
N TRP A 186 13.67 -1.62 -17.21
CA TRP A 186 13.49 -1.64 -15.76
C TRP A 186 12.12 -2.20 -15.36
N ILE A 187 12.04 -2.75 -14.15
CA ILE A 187 10.81 -3.27 -13.55
C ILE A 187 10.62 -2.63 -12.16
N GLU A 188 9.39 -2.23 -11.87
CA GLU A 188 8.98 -1.72 -10.55
C GLU A 188 7.84 -2.59 -9.98
N SER A 189 8.00 -3.00 -8.73
CA SER A 189 7.10 -3.81 -7.93
C SER A 189 6.19 -2.95 -7.06
N LYS A 190 4.86 -3.09 -7.20
CA LYS A 190 3.87 -2.37 -6.39
C LYS A 190 2.90 -3.35 -5.73
N ALA A 191 3.08 -3.61 -4.44
CA ALA A 191 2.17 -4.42 -3.61
C ALA A 191 0.88 -3.65 -3.26
N MET A 192 0.15 -3.19 -4.28
CA MET A 192 -1.12 -2.46 -4.17
C MET A 192 -1.96 -2.64 -5.43
N PHE A 193 -3.24 -2.25 -5.36
CA PHE A 193 -4.10 -2.15 -6.53
C PHE A 193 -3.79 -0.85 -7.31
N GLY A 194 -3.64 -0.94 -8.63
CA GLY A 194 -3.41 0.21 -9.50
C GLY A 194 -4.71 0.88 -9.93
N ASP A 195 -5.00 2.10 -9.45
CA ASP A 195 -6.04 2.98 -10.02
C ASP A 195 -5.40 4.19 -10.73
N GLU A 196 -6.17 4.96 -11.51
CA GLU A 196 -5.60 6.07 -12.29
C GLU A 196 -4.96 7.14 -11.39
N LYS A 197 -5.51 7.32 -10.18
CA LYS A 197 -5.05 8.34 -9.23
C LYS A 197 -3.70 7.97 -8.62
N GLU A 198 -3.57 6.75 -8.11
CA GLU A 198 -2.31 6.26 -7.53
C GLU A 198 -1.26 6.07 -8.62
N HIS A 199 -1.63 5.56 -9.80
CA HIS A 199 -0.70 5.51 -10.94
C HIS A 199 -0.17 6.90 -11.30
N THR A 200 -1.04 7.90 -11.46
CA THR A 200 -0.64 9.30 -11.72
C THR A 200 0.26 9.85 -10.60
N TYR A 201 -0.02 9.50 -9.34
CA TYR A 201 0.80 9.91 -8.20
C TYR A 201 2.22 9.33 -8.29
N TYR A 202 2.34 8.02 -8.54
CA TYR A 202 3.64 7.37 -8.67
C TYR A 202 4.38 7.78 -9.92
N PHE A 203 3.69 7.97 -11.05
CA PHE A 203 4.29 8.48 -12.28
C PHE A 203 5.04 9.80 -12.03
N LYS A 204 4.35 10.78 -11.43
CA LYS A 204 4.94 12.11 -11.11
C LYS A 204 6.07 12.03 -10.08
N LYS A 205 6.00 11.09 -9.15
CA LYS A 205 6.96 10.99 -8.04
C LYS A 205 8.20 10.19 -8.42
N GLN A 206 8.01 9.13 -9.19
CA GLN A 206 8.95 8.04 -9.46
C GLN A 206 9.06 7.81 -10.96
N PHE A 207 8.06 7.21 -11.63
CA PHE A 207 8.23 6.57 -12.95
C PHE A 207 8.73 7.50 -14.05
N GLN A 208 8.30 8.77 -14.09
CA GLN A 208 8.82 9.73 -15.07
C GLN A 208 10.34 9.95 -15.00
N HIS A 209 10.95 9.71 -13.82
CA HIS A 209 12.40 9.78 -13.66
C HIS A 209 13.04 8.51 -14.22
N TYR A 210 12.39 7.37 -14.02
CA TYR A 210 12.91 6.11 -14.52
C TYR A 210 12.86 6.07 -16.04
N GLU A 211 11.77 6.52 -16.65
CA GLU A 211 11.66 6.71 -18.10
C GLU A 211 12.79 7.55 -18.67
N ARG A 212 13.09 8.66 -18.01
CA ARG A 212 14.14 9.59 -18.46
C ARG A 212 15.54 9.02 -18.28
N ASP A 213 15.79 8.35 -17.17
CA ASP A 213 17.15 7.99 -16.74
C ASP A 213 17.53 6.55 -17.18
N TYR A 214 16.55 5.66 -17.37
CA TYR A 214 16.73 4.23 -17.68
C TYR A 214 15.96 3.76 -18.93
N GLY A 215 15.11 4.59 -19.55
CA GLY A 215 14.33 4.21 -20.73
C GLY A 215 12.98 3.58 -20.39
N THR A 216 12.43 2.80 -21.33
CA THR A 216 11.12 2.16 -21.15
C THR A 216 11.14 1.10 -20.07
N GLY A 217 10.08 1.00 -19.25
CA GLY A 217 9.98 -0.05 -18.25
C GLY A 217 8.58 -0.60 -18.04
N MET A 218 8.48 -1.40 -16.99
CA MET A 218 7.28 -2.14 -16.63
C MET A 218 6.96 -1.97 -15.15
N VAL A 219 5.69 -1.72 -14.82
CA VAL A 219 5.20 -1.68 -13.44
C VAL A 219 4.29 -2.88 -13.19
N ILE A 220 4.55 -3.62 -12.12
CA ILE A 220 3.73 -4.75 -11.66
C ILE A 220 2.86 -4.29 -10.49
N TYR A 221 1.54 -4.23 -10.69
CA TYR A 221 0.58 -4.07 -9.59
C TYR A 221 0.09 -5.44 -9.12
N TRP A 222 0.63 -5.94 -8.01
CA TRP A 222 0.37 -7.31 -7.56
C TRP A 222 -1.09 -7.63 -7.33
N TYR A 223 -1.86 -6.65 -6.85
CA TYR A 223 -3.28 -6.82 -6.57
C TYR A 223 -4.16 -6.38 -7.74
N GLY A 224 -3.64 -6.37 -8.97
CA GLY A 224 -4.37 -5.97 -10.16
C GLY A 224 -4.41 -4.47 -10.40
N HIS A 225 -4.93 -4.08 -11.56
CA HIS A 225 -5.04 -2.68 -11.96
C HIS A 225 -6.31 -2.44 -12.79
N LEU A 226 -6.69 -1.16 -12.91
CA LEU A 226 -7.74 -0.75 -13.84
C LEU A 226 -7.25 -0.85 -15.29
N ASP A 227 -8.12 -1.35 -16.17
CA ASP A 227 -7.84 -1.44 -17.61
C ASP A 227 -7.78 -0.06 -18.28
N THR A 228 -8.30 0.96 -17.60
CA THR A 228 -8.28 2.36 -18.04
C THR A 228 -6.96 3.09 -17.76
N ILE A 229 -5.98 2.43 -17.13
CA ILE A 229 -4.67 3.05 -16.90
C ILE A 229 -3.84 2.99 -18.17
N GLU A 230 -3.41 4.16 -18.63
CA GLU A 230 -2.48 4.30 -19.74
C GLU A 230 -1.09 4.62 -19.20
N PHE A 231 -0.07 3.99 -19.80
CA PHE A 231 1.33 4.25 -19.48
C PHE A 231 2.14 4.24 -20.78
N GLU A 232 2.09 5.37 -21.50
CA GLU A 232 2.59 5.48 -22.88
C GLU A 232 4.04 4.99 -23.01
N GLY A 233 4.28 4.11 -23.98
CA GLY A 233 5.59 3.49 -24.24
C GLY A 233 5.98 2.40 -23.26
N ASN A 234 5.40 2.37 -22.06
CA ASN A 234 5.73 1.44 -20.96
C ASN A 234 4.65 0.36 -20.81
N LEU A 235 4.89 -0.60 -19.92
CA LEU A 235 3.94 -1.66 -19.61
C LEU A 235 3.42 -1.60 -18.17
N ILE A 236 2.16 -1.99 -18.03
CA ILE A 236 1.55 -2.32 -16.75
C ILE A 236 1.12 -3.78 -16.79
N ARG A 237 1.55 -4.55 -15.80
CA ARG A 237 1.13 -5.94 -15.60
C ARG A 237 0.72 -6.13 -14.14
N ASP A 238 0.20 -7.31 -13.84
CA ASP A 238 -0.12 -7.75 -12.49
C ASP A 238 0.42 -9.17 -12.25
N HIS A 239 -0.05 -9.81 -11.19
CA HIS A 239 0.39 -11.16 -10.80
C HIS A 239 0.20 -12.22 -11.90
N THR A 240 -0.78 -12.03 -12.80
CA THR A 240 -1.10 -13.01 -13.85
C THR A 240 0.03 -13.16 -14.88
N PHE A 241 0.91 -12.17 -14.98
CA PHE A 241 2.09 -12.21 -15.85
C PHE A 241 3.04 -13.38 -15.54
N TYR A 242 3.05 -13.85 -14.29
CA TYR A 242 3.98 -14.87 -13.81
C TYR A 242 3.36 -16.27 -13.69
N MET A 243 2.04 -16.41 -13.89
CA MET A 243 1.35 -17.67 -13.67
C MET A 243 1.78 -18.76 -14.66
N ASP A 244 1.78 -20.01 -14.18
CA ASP A 244 2.07 -21.23 -14.95
C ASP A 244 3.54 -21.35 -15.41
N LEU A 245 4.44 -20.53 -14.86
CA LEU A 245 5.87 -20.54 -15.20
C LEU A 245 6.67 -21.51 -14.32
N ASP A 246 6.38 -21.54 -13.02
CA ASP A 246 7.04 -22.40 -12.04
C ASP A 246 6.13 -22.56 -10.81
N ALA A 247 5.85 -23.81 -10.42
CA ALA A 247 4.93 -24.11 -9.32
C ALA A 247 5.33 -23.48 -7.97
N LYS A 248 6.62 -23.19 -7.76
CA LYS A 248 7.09 -22.47 -6.57
C LYS A 248 6.78 -20.98 -6.66
N ILE A 249 6.96 -20.37 -7.84
CA ILE A 249 6.58 -18.98 -8.07
C ILE A 249 5.07 -18.82 -7.91
N ASP A 250 4.29 -19.73 -8.49
CA ASP A 250 2.83 -19.74 -8.36
C ASP A 250 2.39 -19.79 -6.89
N ALA A 251 3.00 -20.68 -6.08
CA ALA A 251 2.69 -20.78 -4.66
C ALA A 251 3.02 -19.50 -3.86
N GLU A 252 4.09 -18.80 -4.22
CA GLU A 252 4.45 -17.52 -3.58
C GLU A 252 3.52 -16.37 -4.00
N ILE A 253 3.05 -16.40 -5.25
CA ILE A 253 2.01 -15.48 -5.72
C ILE A 253 0.70 -15.73 -4.97
N ASP A 254 0.29 -16.98 -4.82
CA ASP A 254 -0.90 -17.35 -4.05
C ASP A 254 -0.79 -16.90 -2.59
N GLU A 255 0.39 -17.03 -1.97
CA GLU A 255 0.66 -16.52 -0.63
C GLU A 255 0.51 -14.99 -0.57
N LEU A 256 1.08 -14.27 -1.55
CA LEU A 256 0.98 -12.81 -1.64
C LEU A 256 -0.47 -12.34 -1.83
N LEU A 257 -1.24 -13.04 -2.67
CA LEU A 257 -2.64 -12.72 -2.99
C LEU A 257 -3.63 -13.16 -1.91
N SER A 258 -3.31 -14.17 -1.12
CA SER A 258 -4.14 -14.61 0.01
C SER A 258 -3.84 -13.86 1.31
N SER A 259 -2.67 -13.22 1.41
CA SER A 259 -2.31 -12.42 2.58
C SER A 259 -3.20 -11.16 2.68
N THR A 260 -4.10 -11.13 3.66
CA THR A 260 -4.97 -9.97 3.96
C THR A 260 -4.24 -8.91 4.80
N LEU A 261 -4.95 -7.93 5.37
CA LEU A 261 -4.41 -6.78 6.13
C LEU A 261 -4.08 -7.10 7.60
#